data_AF-A0A964YQ87-F1
#
_entry.id   AF-A0A964YQ87-F1
#
_cell.length_a   1.000
_cell.length_b   1.000
_cell.length_c   1.000
_cell.angle_alpha   90.00
_cell.angle_beta   90.00
_cell.angle_gamma   90.00
#
_symmetry.space_group_name_H-M   'P 1'
#
loop_
_entity.id
_entity.type
_entity.pdbx_description
1 polymer ?
#
loop_
_entity_poly.entity_id
_entity_poly.type
_entity_poly.pdbx_seq_one_letter_code
_entity_poly.pdbx_strand_id
1 'polypeptide(L)'
;MKTKTQVGIVGAGPSGLLLAQLLQKHGIESVVLERQSRDYVLSRIRAGVLERGTVALLEQAGVGDRMRREGLVHDGVMLQFDSRLHRIDFRDLIDSSVMVYGQTEVTRDLMNARDASGGLTVYEAQDVTLVDFGSDRPRLRYIKDGESHELECDYIAGCDGYHGVCRASVPAEKIQLFERVYPFGWLGILSRTRPLDE
;
A
#
# COMPACT_ATOMS: atom_id res chain seq x y z
N MET A 1 -22.95 4.96 -10.94
CA MET A 1 -21.77 5.04 -10.03
C MET A 1 -22.26 5.32 -8.61
N LYS A 2 -21.56 4.81 -7.59
CA LYS A 2 -21.88 5.07 -6.18
C LYS A 2 -21.51 6.52 -5.85
N THR A 3 -22.46 7.32 -5.35
CA THR A 3 -22.28 8.76 -5.08
C THR A 3 -22.01 9.07 -3.61
N LYS A 4 -22.15 8.08 -2.72
CA LYS A 4 -21.90 8.21 -1.27
C LYS A 4 -21.27 6.93 -0.71
N THR A 5 -20.35 7.06 0.23
CA THR A 5 -19.73 5.95 0.97
C THR A 5 -19.41 6.42 2.40
N GLN A 6 -18.98 5.53 3.30
CA GLN A 6 -18.50 5.98 4.62
C GLN A 6 -17.06 6.49 4.53
N VAL A 7 -16.17 5.72 3.88
CA VAL A 7 -14.75 6.10 3.73
C VAL A 7 -14.37 6.22 2.25
N GLY A 8 -13.96 7.42 1.84
CA GLY A 8 -13.31 7.66 0.55
C GLY A 8 -11.80 7.45 0.68
N ILE A 9 -11.22 6.55 -0.10
CA ILE A 9 -9.79 6.23 -0.04
C ILE A 9 -9.13 6.70 -1.34
N VAL A 10 -8.07 7.50 -1.25
CA VAL A 10 -7.31 7.96 -2.41
C VAL A 10 -6.02 7.14 -2.51
N GLY A 11 -5.88 6.36 -3.58
CA GLY A 11 -4.75 5.48 -3.87
C GLY A 11 -5.08 3.99 -3.68
N ALA A 12 -4.88 3.19 -4.73
CA ALA A 12 -5.01 1.72 -4.73
C ALA A 12 -3.64 1.02 -4.61
N GLY A 13 -2.69 1.63 -3.90
CA GLY A 13 -1.49 0.95 -3.44
C GLY A 13 -1.77 -0.03 -2.29
N PRO A 14 -0.73 -0.70 -1.74
CA PRO A 14 -0.91 -1.65 -0.65
C PRO A 14 -1.61 -1.04 0.58
N SER A 15 -1.29 0.22 0.94
CA SER A 15 -1.93 0.90 2.07
C SER A 15 -3.44 1.06 1.89
N GLY A 16 -3.86 1.60 0.73
CA GLY A 16 -5.27 1.87 0.46
C GLY A 16 -6.08 0.59 0.30
N LEU A 17 -5.55 -0.41 -0.40
CA LEU A 17 -6.23 -1.69 -0.58
C LEU A 17 -6.32 -2.49 0.73
N LEU A 18 -5.28 -2.48 1.56
CA LEU A 18 -5.30 -3.15 2.86
C LEU A 18 -6.32 -2.48 3.81
N LEU A 19 -6.32 -1.15 3.87
CA LEU A 19 -7.33 -0.41 4.64
C LEU A 19 -8.74 -0.77 4.15
N ALA A 20 -8.97 -0.72 2.84
CA ALA A 20 -10.29 -0.99 2.28
C ALA A 20 -10.76 -2.43 2.55
N GLN A 21 -9.84 -3.40 2.52
CA GLN A 21 -10.12 -4.79 2.87
C GLN A 21 -10.49 -4.95 4.36
N LEU A 22 -9.75 -4.29 5.25
CA LEU A 22 -10.03 -4.32 6.69
C LEU A 22 -11.38 -3.66 7.00
N LEU A 23 -11.69 -2.51 6.39
CA LEU A 23 -12.99 -1.83 6.53
C LEU A 23 -14.13 -2.72 6.06
N GLN A 24 -13.98 -3.36 4.90
CA GLN A 24 -14.98 -4.28 4.36
C GLN A 24 -15.28 -5.44 5.32
N LYS A 25 -14.25 -6.02 5.96
CA LYS A 25 -14.42 -7.09 6.95
C LYS A 25 -15.18 -6.66 8.21
N HIS A 26 -15.22 -5.37 8.49
CA HIS A 26 -15.96 -4.79 9.62
C HIS A 26 -17.29 -4.16 9.18
N GLY A 27 -17.72 -4.38 7.93
CA GLY A 27 -18.98 -3.85 7.40
C GLY A 27 -18.98 -2.33 7.17
N ILE A 28 -17.80 -1.71 7.05
CA ILE A 28 -17.66 -0.28 6.78
C ILE A 28 -17.47 -0.07 5.28
N GLU A 29 -18.38 0.68 4.66
CA GLU A 29 -18.35 0.90 3.23
C GLU A 29 -17.21 1.83 2.79
N SER A 30 -16.44 1.39 1.80
CA SER A 30 -15.34 2.20 1.25
C SER A 30 -15.28 2.16 -0.28
N VAL A 31 -14.92 3.30 -0.88
CA VAL A 31 -14.61 3.43 -2.30
C VAL A 31 -13.15 3.87 -2.44
N VAL A 32 -12.40 3.21 -3.31
CA VAL A 32 -11.00 3.54 -3.59
C VAL A 32 -10.92 4.25 -4.94
N LEU A 33 -10.28 5.42 -4.99
CA LEU A 33 -9.98 6.17 -6.21
C LEU A 33 -8.49 6.06 -6.52
N GLU A 34 -8.14 5.54 -7.69
CA GLU A 34 -6.76 5.39 -8.14
C GLU A 34 -6.56 6.10 -9.47
N ARG A 35 -5.52 6.93 -9.54
CA ARG A 35 -5.18 7.72 -10.73
C ARG A 35 -4.68 6.85 -11.88
N GLN A 36 -4.00 5.76 -11.58
CA GLN A 36 -3.38 4.89 -12.56
C GLN A 36 -4.29 3.71 -12.94
N SER A 37 -3.94 3.01 -14.01
CA SER A 37 -4.60 1.76 -14.36
C SER A 37 -4.21 0.64 -13.39
N ARG A 38 -5.05 -0.40 -13.32
CA ARG A 38 -4.77 -1.61 -12.53
C ARG A 38 -3.42 -2.23 -12.88
N ASP A 39 -3.14 -2.37 -14.19
CA ASP A 39 -1.91 -2.97 -14.68
C ASP A 39 -0.68 -2.12 -14.34
N TYR A 40 -0.82 -0.79 -14.42
CA TYR A 40 0.24 0.11 -14.00
C TYR A 40 0.60 -0.11 -12.53
N VAL A 41 -0.41 -0.19 -11.63
CA VAL A 41 -0.18 -0.44 -10.20
C VAL A 41 0.50 -1.79 -9.99
N LEU A 42 0.09 -2.85 -10.68
CA LEU A 42 0.67 -4.20 -10.57
C LEU A 42 2.10 -4.31 -11.14
N SER A 43 2.49 -3.42 -12.05
CA SER A 43 3.84 -3.43 -12.65
C SER A 43 4.94 -2.87 -11.72
N ARG A 44 4.57 -2.28 -10.58
CA ARG A 44 5.48 -1.52 -9.72
C ARG A 44 6.29 -2.42 -8.79
N ILE A 45 7.47 -2.82 -9.24
CA ILE A 45 8.44 -3.53 -8.39
C ILE A 45 8.93 -2.59 -7.27
N ARG A 46 8.75 -3.00 -6.01
CA ARG A 46 9.01 -2.22 -4.80
C ARG A 46 9.50 -3.13 -3.66
N ALA A 47 8.84 -3.11 -2.49
CA ALA A 47 9.28 -3.84 -1.31
C ALA A 47 9.35 -5.36 -1.59
N GLY A 48 10.34 -6.01 -0.99
CA GLY A 48 10.52 -7.47 -1.04
C GLY A 48 10.47 -8.15 0.32
N VAL A 49 10.58 -7.39 1.42
CA VAL A 49 10.62 -7.92 2.80
C VAL A 49 9.43 -7.38 3.58
N LEU A 50 8.71 -8.28 4.23
CA LEU A 50 7.57 -8.00 5.11
C LEU A 50 7.98 -8.31 6.55
N GLU A 51 7.72 -7.36 7.44
CA GLU A 51 7.86 -7.58 8.87
C GLU A 51 6.72 -8.45 9.41
N ARG A 52 6.94 -9.07 10.57
CA ARG A 52 5.96 -9.93 11.24
C ARG A 52 4.61 -9.23 11.47
N GLY A 53 4.61 -7.93 11.79
CA GLY A 53 3.38 -7.15 11.95
C GLY A 53 2.58 -7.05 10.65
N THR A 54 3.26 -6.80 9.52
CA THR A 54 2.63 -6.76 8.19
C THR A 54 2.07 -8.13 7.80
N VAL A 55 2.83 -9.20 8.04
CA VAL A 55 2.38 -10.59 7.83
C VAL A 55 1.09 -10.83 8.62
N ALA A 56 1.09 -10.59 9.93
CA ALA A 56 -0.08 -10.78 10.78
C ALA A 56 -1.29 -9.95 10.33
N LEU A 57 -1.08 -8.70 9.88
CA LEU A 57 -2.15 -7.83 9.40
C LEU A 57 -2.77 -8.33 8.08
N LEU A 58 -1.95 -8.87 7.17
CA LEU A 58 -2.45 -9.50 5.94
C LEU A 58 -3.26 -10.77 6.23
N GLU A 59 -2.85 -11.55 7.23
CA GLU A 59 -3.63 -12.70 7.72
C GLU A 59 -4.97 -12.26 8.32
N GLN A 60 -4.96 -11.23 9.17
CA GLN A 60 -6.17 -10.64 9.74
C GLN A 60 -7.09 -10.09 8.65
N ALA A 61 -6.54 -9.51 7.57
CA ALA A 61 -7.28 -9.06 6.40
C ALA A 61 -7.82 -10.20 5.51
N GLY A 62 -7.47 -11.45 5.80
CA GLY A 62 -7.92 -12.64 5.07
C GLY A 62 -7.20 -12.85 3.73
N VAL A 63 -6.02 -12.26 3.54
CA VAL A 63 -5.22 -12.34 2.29
C VAL A 63 -3.86 -13.02 2.50
N GLY A 64 -3.70 -13.74 3.62
CA GLY A 64 -2.42 -14.37 3.99
C GLY A 64 -2.13 -15.73 3.37
N ASP A 65 -3.12 -16.42 2.78
CA ASP A 65 -2.96 -17.83 2.35
C ASP A 65 -1.87 -18.02 1.30
N ARG A 66 -1.87 -17.16 0.28
CA ARG A 66 -0.89 -17.25 -0.80
C ARG A 66 0.51 -16.86 -0.33
N MET A 67 0.59 -15.78 0.45
CA MET A 67 1.83 -15.35 1.11
C MET A 67 2.44 -16.46 1.98
N ARG A 68 1.64 -17.22 2.74
CA ARG A 68 2.15 -18.35 3.54
C ARG A 68 2.70 -19.51 2.70
N ARG A 69 2.12 -19.73 1.51
CA ARG A 69 2.52 -20.82 0.60
C ARG A 69 3.76 -20.46 -0.23
N GLU A 70 3.85 -19.21 -0.67
CA GLU A 70 4.84 -18.75 -1.65
C GLU A 70 5.95 -17.88 -1.04
N GLY A 71 5.71 -17.29 0.14
CA GLY A 71 6.68 -16.46 0.84
C GLY A 71 7.83 -17.26 1.45
N LEU A 72 9.01 -16.65 1.48
CA LEU A 72 10.20 -17.25 2.07
C LEU A 72 10.43 -16.66 3.45
N VAL A 73 10.47 -17.49 4.48
CA VAL A 73 10.80 -17.03 5.84
C VAL A 73 12.30 -16.91 5.96
N HIS A 74 12.77 -15.75 6.43
CA HIS A 74 14.17 -15.47 6.68
C HIS A 74 14.37 -15.24 8.17
N ASP A 75 15.22 -16.06 8.78
CA ASP A 75 15.58 -16.00 10.20
C ASP A 75 16.80 -15.09 10.44
N GLY A 76 17.15 -14.26 9.45
CA GLY A 76 18.08 -13.16 9.63
C GLY A 76 18.71 -12.66 8.34
N VAL A 77 19.80 -11.90 8.50
CA VAL A 77 20.52 -11.26 7.40
C VAL A 77 22.03 -11.48 7.51
N MET A 78 22.69 -11.34 6.37
CA MET A 78 24.14 -11.31 6.21
C MET A 78 24.62 -9.91 5.85
N LEU A 79 25.63 -9.41 6.56
CA LEU A 79 26.31 -8.16 6.26
C LEU A 79 27.77 -8.46 5.91
N GLN A 80 28.25 -7.95 4.78
CA GLN A 80 29.65 -8.10 4.37
C GLN A 80 30.39 -6.76 4.46
N PHE A 81 31.39 -6.70 5.33
CA PHE A 81 32.31 -5.57 5.48
C PHE A 81 33.63 -6.06 6.07
N ASP A 82 34.71 -5.27 5.96
CA ASP A 82 36.06 -5.64 6.43
C ASP A 82 36.54 -7.03 5.95
N SER A 83 36.18 -7.38 4.71
CA SER A 83 36.47 -8.68 4.10
C SER A 83 35.94 -9.89 4.88
N ARG A 84 34.89 -9.69 5.69
CA ARG A 84 34.24 -10.72 6.51
C ARG A 84 32.74 -10.71 6.30
N LEU A 85 32.15 -11.89 6.45
CA LEU A 85 30.71 -12.08 6.41
C LEU A 85 30.19 -12.22 7.84
N HIS A 86 29.22 -11.37 8.19
CA HIS A 86 28.66 -11.27 9.53
C HIS A 86 27.18 -11.66 9.50
N ARG A 87 26.83 -12.75 10.18
CA ARG A 87 25.44 -13.20 10.33
C ARG A 87 24.79 -12.50 11.52
N ILE A 88 23.60 -11.93 11.32
CA ILE A 88 22.74 -11.40 12.39
C ILE A 88 21.51 -12.30 12.51
N ASP A 89 21.55 -13.25 13.44
CA ASP A 89 20.48 -14.24 13.65
C ASP A 89 19.28 -13.60 14.39
N PHE A 90 18.13 -13.51 13.73
CA PHE A 90 16.92 -12.91 14.33
C PHE A 90 16.24 -13.86 15.31
N ARG A 91 16.37 -15.18 15.13
CA ARG A 91 15.77 -16.16 16.03
C ARG A 91 16.46 -16.15 17.37
N ASP A 92 17.79 -16.18 17.38
CA ASP A 92 18.58 -16.14 18.60
C ASP A 92 18.45 -14.79 19.33
N LEU A 93 18.50 -13.67 18.58
CA LEU A 93 18.54 -12.34 19.18
C LEU A 93 17.18 -11.82 19.66
N ILE A 94 16.10 -12.11 18.93
CA ILE A 94 14.78 -11.47 19.16
C ILE A 94 13.59 -12.42 19.01
N ASP A 95 13.82 -13.74 18.88
CA ASP A 95 12.79 -14.76 18.64
C ASP A 95 11.78 -14.35 17.54
N SER A 96 12.32 -13.87 16.42
CA SER A 96 11.51 -13.37 15.31
C SER A 96 12.12 -13.71 13.95
N SER A 97 11.34 -13.44 12.90
CA SER A 97 11.75 -13.60 11.51
C SER A 97 11.10 -12.53 10.64
N VAL A 98 11.57 -12.42 9.41
CA VAL A 98 10.93 -11.63 8.36
C VAL A 98 10.50 -12.55 7.22
N MET A 99 9.60 -12.07 6.36
CA MET A 99 9.16 -12.82 5.19
C MET A 99 9.52 -12.08 3.92
N VAL A 100 10.15 -12.78 2.98
CA VAL A 100 10.34 -12.29 1.62
C VAL A 100 9.10 -12.66 0.81
N TYR A 101 8.31 -11.63 0.48
CA TYR A 101 7.14 -11.74 -0.39
C TYR A 101 6.94 -10.39 -1.09
N GLY A 102 6.95 -10.40 -2.43
CA GLY A 102 7.00 -9.18 -3.22
C GLY A 102 5.76 -8.31 -3.05
N GLN A 103 5.94 -6.99 -2.99
CA GLN A 103 4.83 -6.03 -2.89
C GLN A 103 3.83 -6.16 -4.04
N THR A 104 4.29 -6.53 -5.24
CA THR A 104 3.41 -6.81 -6.39
C THR A 104 2.45 -7.96 -6.08
N GLU A 105 2.90 -8.98 -5.36
CA GLU A 105 2.07 -10.12 -4.98
C GLU A 105 1.10 -9.77 -3.85
N VAL A 106 1.55 -9.03 -2.84
CA VAL A 106 0.65 -8.47 -1.80
C VAL A 106 -0.45 -7.62 -2.44
N THR A 107 -0.08 -6.76 -3.37
CA THR A 107 -1.03 -5.86 -4.07
C THR A 107 -2.01 -6.67 -4.91
N ARG A 108 -1.53 -7.70 -5.61
CA ARG A 108 -2.39 -8.62 -6.38
C ARG A 108 -3.40 -9.34 -5.50
N ASP A 109 -2.95 -9.86 -4.36
CA ASP A 109 -3.80 -10.60 -3.43
C ASP A 109 -4.89 -9.69 -2.85
N LEU A 110 -4.54 -8.46 -2.48
CA LEU A 110 -5.48 -7.44 -2.02
C LEU A 110 -6.47 -7.02 -3.11
N MET A 111 -6.02 -6.82 -4.35
CA MET A 111 -6.91 -6.51 -5.48
C MET A 111 -7.92 -7.64 -5.72
N ASN A 112 -7.45 -8.89 -5.72
CA ASN A 112 -8.31 -10.06 -5.91
C ASN A 112 -9.34 -10.20 -4.79
N ALA A 113 -8.93 -9.99 -3.53
CA ALA A 113 -9.84 -10.03 -2.39
C ALA A 113 -10.91 -8.91 -2.47
N ARG A 114 -10.50 -7.72 -2.91
CA ARG A 114 -11.42 -6.60 -3.12
C ARG A 114 -12.45 -6.91 -4.21
N ASP A 115 -12.00 -7.43 -5.36
CA ASP A 115 -12.89 -7.84 -6.45
C ASP A 115 -13.90 -8.91 -5.97
N ALA A 116 -13.42 -9.92 -5.25
CA ALA A 116 -14.26 -10.99 -4.71
C ALA A 116 -15.31 -10.49 -3.71
N SER A 117 -15.00 -9.42 -2.97
CA SER A 117 -15.93 -8.78 -2.03
C SER A 117 -16.95 -7.85 -2.69
N GLY A 118 -16.78 -7.53 -3.98
CA GLY A 118 -17.57 -6.51 -4.69
C GLY A 118 -17.24 -5.07 -4.29
N GLY A 119 -16.12 -4.84 -3.59
CA GLY A 119 -15.67 -3.51 -3.19
C GLY A 119 -15.29 -2.65 -4.39
N LEU A 120 -15.78 -1.40 -4.43
CA LEU A 120 -15.59 -0.53 -5.60
C LEU A 120 -14.20 0.13 -5.59
N THR A 121 -13.38 -0.16 -6.60
CA THR A 121 -12.20 0.64 -6.96
C THR A 121 -12.43 1.30 -8.31
N VAL A 122 -12.29 2.63 -8.35
CA VAL A 122 -12.31 3.40 -9.58
C VAL A 122 -10.86 3.65 -10.01
N TYR A 123 -10.40 2.89 -11.00
CA TYR A 123 -9.11 3.12 -11.64
C TYR A 123 -9.20 4.22 -12.70
N GLU A 124 -8.06 4.86 -12.96
CA GLU A 124 -7.96 6.04 -13.83
C GLU A 124 -8.90 7.18 -13.40
N ALA A 125 -9.12 7.32 -12.10
CA ALA A 125 -9.73 8.49 -11.50
C ALA A 125 -8.73 9.65 -11.55
N GLN A 126 -8.82 10.46 -12.58
CA GLN A 126 -7.95 11.60 -12.83
C GLN A 126 -8.33 12.79 -11.96
N ASP A 127 -7.39 13.71 -11.75
CA ASP A 127 -7.60 14.99 -11.07
C ASP A 127 -8.40 14.89 -9.77
N VAL A 128 -8.07 13.88 -8.95
CA VAL A 128 -8.69 13.72 -7.63
C VAL A 128 -8.41 14.97 -6.81
N THR A 129 -9.47 15.57 -6.28
CA THR A 129 -9.41 16.76 -5.41
C THR A 129 -10.27 16.54 -4.17
N LEU A 130 -9.80 17.05 -3.04
CA LEU A 130 -10.50 17.00 -1.77
C LEU A 130 -11.31 18.28 -1.62
N VAL A 131 -12.61 18.14 -1.34
CA VAL A 131 -13.54 19.26 -1.17
C VAL A 131 -14.07 19.23 0.26
N ASP A 132 -13.97 20.36 0.95
CA ASP A 132 -14.46 20.56 2.33
C ASP A 132 -13.96 19.50 3.33
N PHE A 133 -12.74 19.00 3.18
CA PHE A 133 -12.23 17.88 4.00
C PHE A 133 -12.06 18.21 5.50
N GLY A 134 -12.11 19.49 5.88
CA GLY A 134 -12.14 19.95 7.26
C GLY A 134 -13.53 20.14 7.85
N SER A 135 -14.59 19.74 7.14
CA SER A 135 -15.99 19.87 7.56
C SER A 135 -16.62 18.52 7.92
N ASP A 136 -17.88 18.53 8.36
CA ASP A 136 -18.66 17.32 8.66
C ASP A 136 -19.10 16.53 7.41
N ARG A 137 -18.87 17.06 6.20
CA ARG A 137 -19.31 16.44 4.93
C ARG A 137 -18.21 16.53 3.86
N PRO A 138 -17.08 15.83 4.05
CA PRO A 138 -16.00 15.83 3.08
C PRO A 138 -16.42 15.13 1.78
N ARG A 139 -15.88 15.61 0.65
CA ARG A 139 -16.15 15.03 -0.67
C ARG A 139 -14.85 14.84 -1.45
N LEU A 140 -14.85 13.84 -2.32
CA LEU A 140 -13.82 13.66 -3.34
C LEU A 140 -14.43 13.97 -4.71
N ARG A 141 -13.78 14.83 -5.48
CA ARG A 141 -14.09 15.03 -6.90
C ARG A 141 -13.00 14.37 -7.74
N TYR A 142 -13.38 13.74 -8.84
CA TYR A 142 -12.45 13.14 -9.79
C TYR A 142 -13.04 13.15 -11.21
N ILE A 143 -12.17 13.02 -12.21
CA ILE A 143 -12.56 12.85 -13.61
C ILE A 143 -12.39 11.39 -14.00
N LYS A 144 -13.39 10.80 -14.64
CA LYS A 144 -13.29 9.45 -15.23
C LYS A 144 -13.94 9.49 -16.60
N ASP A 145 -13.22 8.99 -17.60
CA ASP A 145 -13.69 8.92 -18.99
C ASP A 145 -14.18 10.28 -19.55
N GLY A 146 -13.55 11.37 -19.09
CA GLY A 146 -13.90 12.75 -19.47
C GLY A 146 -15.03 13.39 -18.67
N GLU A 147 -15.68 12.65 -17.77
CA GLU A 147 -16.79 13.15 -16.95
C GLU A 147 -16.34 13.46 -15.53
N SER A 148 -16.87 14.55 -14.96
CA SER A 148 -16.65 14.92 -13.57
C SER A 148 -17.59 14.15 -12.66
N HIS A 149 -17.04 13.52 -11.63
CA HIS A 149 -17.77 12.79 -10.61
C HIS A 149 -17.50 13.33 -9.22
N GLU A 150 -18.46 13.17 -8.32
CA GLU A 150 -18.33 13.47 -6.90
C GLU A 150 -18.72 12.26 -6.06
N LEU A 151 -17.96 12.06 -4.99
CA LEU A 151 -18.17 11.04 -3.99
C LEU A 151 -18.25 11.70 -2.61
N GLU A 152 -19.43 11.69 -2.00
CA GLU A 152 -19.61 12.08 -0.61
C GLU A 152 -19.10 10.97 0.32
N CYS A 153 -18.39 11.35 1.39
CA CYS A 153 -17.94 10.42 2.42
C CYS A 153 -18.01 11.05 3.81
N ASP A 154 -17.93 10.21 4.84
CA ASP A 154 -17.80 10.67 6.22
C ASP A 154 -16.33 10.93 6.55
N TYR A 155 -15.41 10.15 5.96
CA TYR A 155 -13.96 10.29 6.14
C TYR A 155 -13.19 10.10 4.83
N ILE A 156 -12.03 10.76 4.73
CA ILE A 156 -11.07 10.58 3.63
C ILE A 156 -9.79 9.95 4.17
N ALA A 157 -9.34 8.85 3.55
CA ALA A 157 -8.06 8.24 3.82
C ALA A 157 -7.06 8.50 2.68
N GLY A 158 -6.04 9.31 2.95
CA GLY A 158 -4.96 9.59 2.01
C GLY A 158 -3.93 8.46 1.95
N CYS A 159 -4.02 7.63 0.91
CA CYS A 159 -3.15 6.47 0.65
C CYS A 159 -2.43 6.60 -0.70
N ASP A 160 -2.23 7.82 -1.18
CA ASP A 160 -1.84 8.21 -2.54
C ASP A 160 -0.34 8.47 -2.71
N GLY A 161 0.45 8.07 -1.71
CA GLY A 161 1.91 8.08 -1.74
C GLY A 161 2.55 9.46 -1.66
N TYR A 162 3.85 9.52 -1.90
CA TYR A 162 4.65 10.73 -1.63
C TYR A 162 4.25 11.95 -2.47
N HIS A 163 3.68 11.76 -3.67
CA HIS A 163 3.21 12.85 -4.53
C HIS A 163 1.68 12.90 -4.63
N GLY A 164 1.00 12.33 -3.62
CA GLY A 164 -0.44 12.31 -3.51
C GLY A 164 -1.05 13.69 -3.25
N VAL A 165 -2.31 13.88 -3.65
CA VAL A 165 -3.07 15.11 -3.47
C VAL A 165 -3.46 15.32 -2.00
N CYS A 166 -3.63 14.23 -1.24
CA CYS A 166 -4.16 14.32 0.13
C CYS A 166 -3.23 15.15 1.04
N ARG A 167 -1.92 14.85 1.03
CA ARG A 167 -0.96 15.64 1.83
C ARG A 167 -0.87 17.08 1.35
N ALA A 168 -0.91 17.31 0.03
CA ALA A 168 -0.84 18.64 -0.56
C ALA A 168 -2.09 19.51 -0.28
N SER A 169 -3.22 18.89 0.07
CA SER A 169 -4.47 19.58 0.39
C SER A 169 -4.50 20.15 1.81
N VAL A 170 -3.64 19.64 2.71
CA VAL A 170 -3.56 20.11 4.09
C VAL A 170 -2.83 21.46 4.15
N PRO A 171 -3.35 22.47 4.88
CA PRO A 171 -2.68 23.77 5.02
C PRO A 171 -1.24 23.62 5.50
N ALA A 172 -0.30 24.30 4.85
CA ALA A 172 1.13 24.13 5.08
C ALA A 172 1.52 24.46 6.54
N GLU A 173 0.85 25.43 7.15
CA GLU A 173 1.04 25.82 8.56
C GLU A 173 0.58 24.76 9.56
N LYS A 174 -0.16 23.74 9.12
CA LYS A 174 -0.56 22.57 9.93
C LYS A 174 0.40 21.39 9.76
N ILE A 175 1.42 21.50 8.91
CA ILE A 175 2.40 20.44 8.65
C ILE A 175 3.78 20.88 9.15
N GLN A 176 4.39 20.05 9.98
CA GLN A 176 5.82 20.12 10.23
C GLN A 176 6.52 19.04 9.39
N LEU A 177 7.36 19.46 8.45
CA LEU A 177 8.10 18.55 7.56
C LEU A 177 9.52 18.32 8.09
N PHE A 178 9.90 17.04 8.15
CA PHE A 178 11.27 16.62 8.43
C PHE A 178 11.77 15.82 7.22
N GLU A 179 12.79 16.30 6.54
CA GLU A 179 13.31 15.69 5.33
C GLU A 179 14.84 15.54 5.40
N ARG A 180 15.34 14.41 4.91
CA ARG A 180 16.77 14.17 4.69
C ARG A 180 16.97 13.48 3.35
N VAL A 181 17.69 14.14 2.46
CA VAL A 181 18.08 13.60 1.15
C VAL A 181 19.51 13.09 1.23
N TYR A 182 19.74 11.85 0.78
CA TYR A 182 21.07 11.24 0.76
C TYR A 182 21.76 11.49 -0.59
N PRO A 183 23.09 11.69 -0.64
CA PRO A 183 23.81 12.04 -1.87
C PRO A 183 24.12 10.81 -2.75
N PHE A 184 23.21 9.83 -2.79
CA PHE A 184 23.31 8.61 -3.58
C PHE A 184 21.92 8.03 -3.86
N GLY A 185 21.84 7.14 -4.84
CA GLY A 185 20.63 6.36 -5.16
C GLY A 185 20.94 4.87 -5.29
N TRP A 186 19.90 4.06 -5.40
CA TRP A 186 20.02 2.61 -5.62
C TRP A 186 19.60 2.25 -7.04
N LEU A 187 20.48 1.59 -7.77
CA LEU A 187 20.16 0.91 -9.02
C LEU A 187 19.69 -0.51 -8.70
N GLY A 188 18.40 -0.77 -8.83
CA GLY A 188 17.82 -2.11 -8.66
C GLY A 188 17.72 -2.85 -9.98
N ILE A 189 18.16 -4.12 -10.01
CA ILE A 189 18.01 -5.02 -11.17
C ILE A 189 17.31 -6.29 -10.68
N LEU A 190 16.17 -6.63 -11.29
CA LEU A 190 15.54 -7.91 -11.07
C LEU A 190 16.23 -8.95 -11.95
N SER A 191 16.78 -10.00 -11.32
CA SER A 191 17.50 -11.07 -12.02
C SER A 191 16.91 -12.42 -11.67
N ARG A 192 16.82 -13.32 -12.65
CA ARG A 192 16.43 -14.72 -12.45
C ARG A 192 17.65 -15.53 -11.98
N THR A 193 18.22 -15.12 -10.85
CA THR A 193 19.34 -15.78 -10.19
C THR A 193 18.85 -16.33 -8.87
N ARG A 194 19.33 -17.52 -8.47
CA ARG A 194 19.02 -18.07 -7.15
C ARG A 194 19.62 -17.15 -6.06
N PRO A 195 18.97 -17.02 -4.89
CA PRO A 195 19.58 -16.37 -3.74
C PRO A 195 20.95 -17.00 -3.42
N LEU A 196 21.85 -16.24 -2.81
CA LEU A 196 23.06 -16.80 -2.22
C LEU A 196 22.66 -17.76 -1.10
N ASP A 197 23.36 -18.89 -1.01
CA ASP A 197 23.13 -19.88 0.06
C ASP A 197 23.46 -19.25 1.44
N GLU A 198 22.80 -19.75 2.50
CA GLU A 198 22.99 -19.30 3.90
C GLU A 198 24.35 -19.68 4.49
#